data_AF-A0A1C5ER68-F1
#
_entry.id   AF-A0A1C5ER68-F1
#
_cell.length_a   1.000
_cell.length_b   1.000
_cell.length_c   1.000
_cell.angle_alpha   90.00
_cell.angle_beta   90.00
_cell.angle_gamma   90.00
#
_symmetry.space_group_name_H-M   'P 1'
#
loop_
_entity.id
_entity.type
_entity.pdbx_description
1 polymer ?
#
loop_
_entity_poly.entity_id
_entity_poly.type
_entity_poly.pdbx_seq_one_letter_code
_entity_poly.pdbx_strand_id
1 'polypeptide(L)'
;MTPQQARTAASGVEALPLDFATMRDTAQHVLDFGDRLLDEDLETAVLRLRGHLALLIPEAERRLGRLSSAGIEEARRRLVADPGLLGPGRYARCLARSVLTLCTHLGRGEEEESEIQGAPAPEPWAPPTGTTVELVGAGRYWDAVRVRADVGERVIKRLGDTSGAVIQDSYGSAFYWLVTPGAADAWDFPSKQVVPLGVATFVAVPPPHFTDRSRRLRWVVPPAVTRCLTNATLLHGALAAEISVTE
;
A
#
# COMPACT_ATOMS: atom_id res chain seq x y z
N MET A 1 -56.98 5.93 18.59
CA MET A 1 -56.49 4.77 19.38
C MET A 1 -55.59 3.97 18.46
N THR A 2 -54.28 4.08 18.63
CA THR A 2 -53.27 3.41 17.79
C THR A 2 -52.68 2.26 18.61
N PRO A 3 -52.54 1.08 18.00
CA PRO A 3 -51.29 0.33 18.15
C PRO A 3 -50.93 -0.35 16.80
N GLN A 4 -49.73 -0.83 16.52
CA GLN A 4 -48.37 -0.71 17.05
C GLN A 4 -47.57 -1.61 16.09
N GLN A 5 -46.59 -1.01 15.41
CA GLN A 5 -45.31 -1.61 14.99
C GLN A 5 -45.30 -3.06 14.46
N ALA A 6 -45.27 -3.20 13.13
CA ALA A 6 -44.51 -4.27 12.48
C ALA A 6 -43.11 -3.71 12.16
N ARG A 7 -42.16 -3.90 13.08
CA ARG A 7 -40.76 -3.50 12.90
C ARG A 7 -39.86 -4.73 13.02
N THR A 8 -39.45 -5.21 11.85
CA THR A 8 -38.09 -5.71 11.55
C THR A 8 -37.55 -6.80 12.47
N ALA A 9 -37.89 -8.05 12.17
CA ALA A 9 -37.00 -9.18 12.45
C ALA A 9 -35.97 -9.25 11.32
N ALA A 10 -34.88 -8.49 11.43
CA ALA A 10 -33.67 -8.74 10.66
C ALA A 10 -32.78 -9.64 11.52
N SER A 11 -32.67 -10.88 11.07
CA SER A 11 -31.79 -11.94 11.59
C SER A 11 -30.37 -11.43 11.80
N GLY A 12 -29.95 -11.34 13.06
CA GLY A 12 -28.54 -11.30 13.43
C GLY A 12 -27.93 -12.67 13.17
N VAL A 13 -27.39 -12.87 11.97
CA VAL A 13 -26.37 -13.89 11.76
C VAL A 13 -25.12 -13.32 12.43
N GLU A 14 -24.89 -13.74 13.67
CA GLU A 14 -23.64 -13.47 14.38
C GLU A 14 -22.51 -14.09 13.55
N ALA A 15 -21.81 -13.24 12.79
CA ALA A 15 -20.73 -13.66 11.92
C ALA A 15 -19.63 -14.27 12.80
N LEU A 16 -19.31 -15.55 12.60
CA LEU A 16 -18.19 -16.21 13.25
C LEU A 16 -16.94 -15.31 13.13
N PRO A 17 -16.18 -15.11 14.23
CA PRO A 17 -14.99 -14.28 14.21
C PRO A 17 -14.01 -14.80 13.15
N LEU A 18 -13.41 -13.88 12.40
CA LEU A 18 -12.42 -14.23 11.39
C LEU A 18 -11.21 -14.89 12.06
N ASP A 19 -10.78 -16.03 11.53
CA ASP A 19 -9.57 -16.71 12.00
C ASP A 19 -8.32 -16.02 11.45
N PHE A 20 -7.91 -14.94 12.12
CA PHE A 20 -6.73 -14.18 11.73
C PHE A 20 -5.44 -15.00 11.82
N ALA A 21 -5.36 -16.02 12.69
CA ALA A 21 -4.18 -16.86 12.82
C ALA A 21 -3.96 -17.68 11.54
N THR A 22 -5.00 -18.42 11.10
CA THR A 22 -4.94 -19.20 9.86
C THR A 22 -4.67 -18.33 8.63
N MET A 23 -5.27 -17.14 8.57
CA MET A 23 -5.05 -16.19 7.48
C MET A 23 -3.60 -15.68 7.45
N ARG A 24 -3.01 -15.39 8.61
CA ARG A 24 -1.61 -14.97 8.72
C ARG A 24 -0.65 -16.10 8.36
N ASP A 25 -0.88 -17.31 8.86
CA ASP A 25 -0.02 -18.46 8.57
C ASP A 25 0.01 -18.79 7.07
N THR A 26 -1.15 -18.76 6.41
CA THR A 26 -1.26 -18.96 4.96
C THR A 26 -0.47 -17.90 4.19
N ALA A 27 -0.58 -16.64 4.59
CA ALA A 27 0.13 -15.54 3.94
C ALA A 27 1.65 -15.59 4.22
N GLN A 28 2.07 -15.91 5.43
CA GLN A 28 3.47 -16.02 5.81
C GLN A 28 4.15 -17.16 5.04
N HIS A 29 3.47 -18.31 4.90
CA HIS A 29 3.96 -19.44 4.10
C HIS A 29 4.29 -19.04 2.65
N VAL A 30 3.42 -18.25 2.01
CA VAL A 30 3.66 -17.75 0.64
C VAL A 30 4.82 -16.77 0.56
N LEU A 31 5.06 -15.97 1.61
CA LEU A 31 6.19 -15.06 1.64
C LEU A 31 7.52 -15.76 1.86
N ASP A 32 7.54 -16.80 2.70
CA ASP A 32 8.74 -17.55 3.04
C ASP A 32 9.15 -18.53 1.93
N PHE A 33 8.16 -19.11 1.22
CA PHE A 33 8.39 -20.20 0.27
C PHE A 33 7.94 -19.92 -1.15
N GLY A 34 7.29 -18.79 -1.45
CA GLY A 34 6.60 -18.56 -2.73
C GLY A 34 7.45 -18.70 -4.00
N ASP A 35 8.75 -18.41 -3.93
CA ASP A 35 9.68 -18.58 -5.06
C ASP A 35 10.17 -20.04 -5.24
N ARG A 36 9.81 -20.93 -4.30
CA ARG A 36 10.13 -22.38 -4.28
C ARG A 36 8.90 -23.26 -4.45
N LEU A 37 7.69 -22.68 -4.47
CA LEU A 37 6.46 -23.42 -4.67
C LEU A 37 6.36 -23.89 -6.13
N LEU A 38 5.79 -25.08 -6.31
CA LEU A 38 5.39 -25.56 -7.63
C LEU A 38 4.19 -24.74 -8.14
N ASP A 39 3.97 -24.73 -9.45
CA ASP A 39 2.91 -23.93 -10.07
C ASP A 39 1.51 -24.27 -9.50
N GLU A 40 1.22 -25.56 -9.28
CA GLU A 40 -0.06 -26.01 -8.70
C GLU A 40 -0.25 -25.57 -7.23
N ASP A 41 0.82 -25.59 -6.43
CA ASP A 41 0.80 -25.14 -5.04
C ASP A 41 0.63 -23.62 -4.97
N LEU A 42 1.26 -22.91 -5.91
CA LEU A 42 1.18 -21.47 -6.04
C LEU A 42 -0.22 -21.01 -6.47
N GLU A 43 -0.86 -21.70 -7.41
CA GLU A 43 -2.25 -21.45 -7.80
C GLU A 43 -3.20 -21.68 -6.62
N THR A 44 -3.01 -22.78 -5.88
CA THR A 44 -3.80 -23.09 -4.68
C THR A 44 -3.64 -22.02 -3.61
N ALA A 45 -2.40 -21.56 -3.40
CA ALA A 45 -2.11 -20.47 -2.48
C ALA A 45 -2.77 -19.15 -2.90
N VAL A 46 -2.72 -18.81 -4.19
CA VAL A 46 -3.40 -17.63 -4.75
C VAL A 46 -4.91 -17.70 -4.49
N LEU A 47 -5.55 -18.84 -4.75
CA LEU A 47 -6.98 -19.02 -4.50
C LEU A 47 -7.34 -18.83 -3.02
N ARG A 48 -6.55 -19.41 -2.10
CA ARG A 48 -6.75 -19.24 -0.65
C ARG A 48 -6.61 -17.77 -0.22
N LEU A 49 -5.57 -17.09 -0.68
CA LEU A 49 -5.33 -15.68 -0.35
C LEU A 49 -6.44 -14.77 -0.89
N ARG A 50 -6.97 -15.05 -2.08
CA ARG A 50 -8.15 -14.34 -2.62
C ARG A 50 -9.38 -14.56 -1.74
N GLY A 51 -9.60 -15.79 -1.27
CA GLY A 51 -10.67 -16.10 -0.32
C GLY A 51 -10.54 -15.31 0.99
N HIS A 52 -9.33 -15.22 1.55
CA HIS A 52 -9.08 -14.41 2.74
C HIS A 52 -9.36 -12.93 2.52
N LEU A 53 -8.89 -12.35 1.41
CA LEU A 53 -9.16 -10.94 1.09
C LEU A 53 -10.65 -10.65 0.89
N ALA A 54 -11.41 -11.58 0.31
CA ALA A 54 -12.85 -11.44 0.14
C ALA A 54 -13.61 -11.35 1.48
N LEU A 55 -13.05 -11.91 2.55
CA LEU A 55 -13.57 -11.80 3.92
C LEU A 55 -13.04 -10.56 4.66
N LEU A 56 -11.73 -10.27 4.52
CA LEU A 56 -11.07 -9.18 5.23
C LEU A 56 -11.47 -7.80 4.73
N ILE A 57 -11.73 -7.63 3.43
CA ILE A 57 -12.07 -6.32 2.83
C ILE A 57 -13.38 -5.78 3.41
N PRO A 58 -14.51 -6.51 3.40
CA PRO A 58 -15.73 -6.03 4.03
C PRO A 58 -15.57 -5.77 5.54
N GLU A 59 -14.78 -6.59 6.24
CA GLU A 59 -14.52 -6.40 7.66
C GLU A 59 -13.75 -5.11 7.95
N ALA A 60 -12.70 -4.86 7.17
CA ALA A 60 -11.91 -3.64 7.22
C ALA A 60 -12.75 -2.40 6.92
N GLU A 61 -13.65 -2.47 5.93
CA GLU A 61 -14.58 -1.38 5.61
C GLU A 61 -15.51 -1.06 6.79
N ARG A 62 -15.99 -2.09 7.51
CA ARG A 62 -16.84 -1.92 8.68
C ARG A 62 -16.11 -1.37 9.90
N ARG A 63 -14.91 -1.89 10.21
CA ARG A 63 -14.18 -1.57 11.46
C ARG A 63 -13.26 -0.36 11.34
N LEU A 64 -12.61 -0.17 10.20
CA LEU A 64 -11.58 0.87 10.01
C LEU A 64 -12.11 2.13 9.32
N GLY A 65 -13.34 2.08 8.79
CA GLY A 65 -14.02 3.23 8.18
C GLY A 65 -13.20 3.92 7.09
N ARG A 66 -13.25 5.26 7.04
CA ARG A 66 -12.55 6.09 6.04
C ARG A 66 -11.05 6.24 6.26
N LEU A 67 -10.50 5.76 7.38
CA LEU A 67 -9.10 5.99 7.77
C LEU A 67 -8.10 5.12 6.97
N SER A 68 -8.56 4.13 6.20
CA SER A 68 -7.71 3.23 5.40
C SER A 68 -8.31 2.89 4.02
N SER A 69 -9.14 3.77 3.44
CA SER A 69 -9.84 3.50 2.17
C SER A 69 -8.88 3.14 1.03
N ALA A 70 -7.70 3.76 0.96
CA ALA A 70 -6.70 3.48 -0.08
C ALA A 70 -6.13 2.05 0.01
N GLY A 71 -5.86 1.53 1.22
CA GLY A 71 -5.37 0.16 1.41
C GLY A 71 -6.44 -0.90 1.09
N ILE A 72 -7.70 -0.61 1.41
CA ILE A 72 -8.85 -1.46 1.12
C ILE A 72 -9.16 -1.46 -0.39
N GLU A 73 -9.19 -0.30 -1.03
CA GLU A 73 -9.40 -0.17 -2.47
C GLU A 73 -8.26 -0.82 -3.28
N GLU A 74 -7.04 -0.76 -2.78
CA GLU A 74 -5.90 -1.42 -3.41
C GLU A 74 -5.95 -2.95 -3.25
N ALA A 75 -6.31 -3.46 -2.08
CA ALA A 75 -6.58 -4.89 -1.89
C ALA A 75 -7.69 -5.37 -2.83
N ARG A 76 -8.74 -4.56 -3.01
CA ARG A 76 -9.83 -4.82 -3.98
C ARG A 76 -9.32 -4.80 -5.42
N ARG A 77 -8.52 -3.80 -5.83
CA ARG A 77 -7.91 -3.74 -7.17
C ARG A 77 -7.07 -4.99 -7.45
N ARG A 78 -6.31 -5.49 -6.48
CA ARG A 78 -5.48 -6.70 -6.63
C ARG A 78 -6.30 -7.98 -6.70
N LEU A 79 -7.42 -8.06 -5.97
CA LEU A 79 -8.38 -9.15 -6.11
C LEU A 79 -8.97 -9.19 -7.53
N VAL A 80 -9.11 -8.05 -8.20
CA VAL A 80 -9.64 -7.97 -9.57
C VAL A 80 -8.55 -8.09 -10.65
N ALA A 81 -7.29 -7.80 -10.32
CA ALA A 81 -6.17 -7.83 -11.27
C ALA A 81 -5.77 -9.25 -11.70
N ASP A 82 -5.40 -9.38 -12.97
CA ASP A 82 -4.89 -10.62 -13.59
C ASP A 82 -3.37 -10.80 -13.34
N PRO A 83 -2.84 -12.02 -13.12
CA PRO A 83 -1.43 -12.26 -12.77
C PRO A 83 -0.42 -11.91 -13.87
N GLY A 84 -0.89 -11.68 -15.11
CA GLY A 84 -0.08 -11.69 -16.33
C GLY A 84 1.07 -10.70 -16.41
N LEU A 85 1.13 -9.67 -15.54
CA LEU A 85 2.17 -8.63 -15.61
C LEU A 85 3.30 -8.77 -14.57
N LEU A 86 3.03 -9.45 -13.45
CA LEU A 86 3.99 -9.61 -12.34
C LEU A 86 4.58 -11.03 -12.30
N GLY A 87 3.96 -11.97 -13.00
CA GLY A 87 4.22 -13.39 -12.84
C GLY A 87 3.53 -13.95 -11.58
N PRO A 88 3.16 -15.24 -11.59
CA PRO A 88 2.30 -15.83 -10.55
C PRO A 88 2.90 -15.73 -9.15
N GLY A 89 4.23 -15.89 -9.00
CA GLY A 89 4.91 -15.82 -7.70
C GLY A 89 4.91 -14.43 -7.05
N ARG A 90 5.01 -13.37 -7.87
CA ARG A 90 4.92 -12.00 -7.36
C ARG A 90 3.48 -11.62 -7.04
N TYR A 91 2.52 -12.07 -7.85
CA TYR A 91 1.10 -11.87 -7.60
C TYR A 91 0.66 -12.51 -6.27
N ALA A 92 1.06 -13.76 -6.02
CA ALA A 92 0.79 -14.46 -4.77
C ALA A 92 1.34 -13.70 -3.54
N ARG A 93 2.60 -13.22 -3.61
CA ARG A 93 3.20 -12.42 -2.53
C ARG A 93 2.45 -11.10 -2.29
N CYS A 94 1.97 -10.43 -3.34
CA CYS A 94 1.16 -9.22 -3.20
C CYS A 94 -0.16 -9.49 -2.45
N LEU A 95 -0.84 -10.60 -2.75
CA LEU A 95 -2.04 -11.01 -2.03
C LEU A 95 -1.71 -11.34 -0.57
N ALA A 96 -0.66 -12.12 -0.31
CA ALA A 96 -0.21 -12.51 1.02
C ALA A 96 0.07 -11.30 1.92
N ARG A 97 0.79 -10.30 1.40
CA ARG A 97 1.07 -9.07 2.14
C ARG A 97 -0.18 -8.25 2.42
N SER A 98 -1.14 -8.22 1.50
CA SER A 98 -2.43 -7.55 1.70
C SER A 98 -3.21 -8.24 2.83
N VAL A 99 -3.21 -9.58 2.89
CA VAL A 99 -3.81 -10.38 3.97
C VAL A 99 -3.17 -10.06 5.32
N LEU A 100 -1.83 -10.22 5.46
CA LEU A 100 -1.13 -9.94 6.73
C LEU A 100 -1.41 -8.55 7.26
N THR A 101 -1.44 -7.57 6.36
CA THR A 101 -1.66 -6.19 6.73
C THR A 101 -3.07 -5.98 7.28
N LEU A 102 -4.10 -6.46 6.59
CA LEU A 102 -5.48 -6.35 7.06
C LEU A 102 -5.69 -7.10 8.37
N CYS A 103 -5.11 -8.30 8.54
CA CYS A 103 -5.15 -9.05 9.79
C CYS A 103 -4.46 -8.33 10.97
N THR A 104 -3.44 -7.53 10.69
CA THR A 104 -2.74 -6.74 11.72
C THR A 104 -3.60 -5.57 12.18
N HIS A 105 -4.17 -4.82 11.25
CA HIS A 105 -5.03 -3.69 11.59
C HIS A 105 -6.35 -4.10 12.25
N LEU A 106 -6.94 -5.21 11.80
CA LEU A 106 -8.17 -5.74 12.38
C LEU A 106 -7.92 -6.40 13.74
N GLY A 107 -6.78 -7.06 13.94
CA GLY A 107 -6.41 -7.70 15.21
C GLY A 107 -6.07 -6.71 16.34
N ARG A 108 -5.53 -5.52 16.01
CA ARG A 108 -5.26 -4.48 17.01
C ARG A 108 -6.50 -3.92 17.71
N GLY A 109 -7.68 -4.07 17.12
CA GLY A 109 -8.94 -3.71 17.77
C GLY A 109 -9.36 -4.66 18.90
N GLU A 110 -8.68 -5.80 19.07
CA GLU A 110 -8.92 -6.79 20.13
C GLU A 110 -7.86 -6.72 21.25
N GLU A 111 -6.74 -6.02 21.04
CA GLU A 111 -5.55 -6.03 21.92
C GLU A 111 -5.23 -4.66 22.60
N GLU A 112 -6.02 -3.61 22.38
CA GLU A 112 -5.78 -2.26 22.95
C GLU A 112 -5.90 -2.17 24.49
N GLU A 113 -6.17 -3.26 25.20
CA GLU A 113 -6.11 -3.32 26.67
C GLU A 113 -4.82 -3.95 27.24
N SER A 114 -3.83 -4.34 26.44
CA SER A 114 -2.55 -4.78 27.01
C SER A 114 -1.32 -4.42 26.19
N GLU A 115 -0.54 -3.55 26.84
CA GLU A 115 0.91 -3.39 26.70
C GLU A 115 1.42 -2.49 25.58
N ILE A 116 1.42 -1.20 25.91
CA ILE A 116 2.56 -0.32 25.61
C ILE A 116 3.74 -0.79 26.47
N GLN A 117 4.82 -1.31 25.86
CA GLN A 117 6.20 -0.98 26.27
C GLN A 117 7.25 -1.49 25.26
N GLY A 118 8.05 -0.57 24.71
CA GLY A 118 9.46 -0.87 24.34
C GLY A 118 9.77 -1.36 22.92
N ALA A 119 9.10 -0.87 21.87
CA ALA A 119 9.60 -1.10 20.50
C ALA A 119 10.89 -0.29 20.25
N PRO A 120 11.98 -0.90 19.73
CA PRO A 120 13.19 -0.17 19.37
C PRO A 120 12.88 0.88 18.31
N ALA A 121 13.58 2.03 18.35
CA ALA A 121 13.47 3.05 17.32
C ALA A 121 13.69 2.41 15.93
N PRO A 122 12.83 2.65 14.94
CA PRO A 122 12.93 2.01 13.65
C PRO A 122 14.28 2.38 13.00
N GLU A 123 15.03 1.36 12.60
CA GLU A 123 16.28 1.52 11.86
C GLU A 123 16.02 2.36 10.59
N PRO A 124 16.89 3.35 10.28
CA PRO A 124 16.71 4.19 9.09
C PRO A 124 16.75 3.31 7.83
N TRP A 125 15.74 3.48 6.98
CA TRP A 125 15.60 2.67 5.77
C TRP A 125 16.72 2.94 4.76
N ALA A 126 17.31 1.85 4.27
CA ALA A 126 18.23 1.88 3.14
C ALA A 126 17.53 1.32 1.88
N PRO A 127 17.69 1.97 0.71
CA PRO A 127 17.19 1.42 -0.55
C PRO A 127 17.91 0.10 -0.91
N PRO A 128 17.29 -0.75 -1.75
CA PRO A 128 17.90 -1.99 -2.23
C PRO A 128 19.30 -1.78 -2.83
N THR A 129 20.32 -2.47 -2.35
CA THR A 129 21.69 -2.36 -2.88
C THR A 129 21.99 -3.37 -3.99
N GLY A 130 21.03 -4.25 -4.31
CA GLY A 130 21.17 -5.27 -5.34
C GLY A 130 21.18 -4.73 -6.77
N THR A 131 21.12 -5.65 -7.74
CA THR A 131 21.09 -5.33 -9.18
C THR A 131 19.68 -5.31 -9.77
N THR A 132 18.66 -5.54 -8.95
CA THR A 132 17.27 -5.69 -9.39
C THR A 132 16.35 -4.76 -8.62
N VAL A 133 15.19 -4.49 -9.21
CA VAL A 133 14.11 -3.75 -8.56
C VAL A 133 13.44 -4.63 -7.51
N GLU A 134 13.23 -4.08 -6.32
CA GLU A 134 12.58 -4.78 -5.21
C GLU A 134 11.22 -4.18 -4.88
N LEU A 135 10.28 -5.02 -4.46
CA LEU A 135 8.97 -4.57 -3.96
C LEU A 135 9.06 -4.33 -2.46
N VAL A 136 9.06 -3.07 -2.07
CA VAL A 136 9.17 -2.64 -0.67
C VAL A 136 7.80 -2.19 -0.19
N GLY A 137 7.41 -2.66 1.01
CA GLY A 137 6.14 -2.30 1.62
C GLY A 137 6.15 -0.87 2.15
N ALA A 138 5.15 -0.07 1.78
CA ALA A 138 4.93 1.25 2.34
C ALA A 138 4.23 1.13 3.71
N GLY A 139 4.24 2.20 4.51
CA GLY A 139 3.67 2.23 5.86
C GLY A 139 4.62 1.81 6.99
N ARG A 140 5.80 1.27 6.68
CA ARG A 140 6.82 0.92 7.69
C ARG A 140 7.91 1.98 7.82
N TYR A 141 8.53 2.33 6.71
CA TYR A 141 9.65 3.27 6.66
C TYR A 141 9.28 4.60 6.01
N TRP A 142 8.39 4.51 5.04
CA TRP A 142 7.81 5.61 4.29
C TRP A 142 6.44 5.19 3.78
N ASP A 143 5.61 6.18 3.54
CA ASP A 143 4.53 6.05 2.57
C ASP A 143 5.01 6.56 1.23
N ALA A 144 4.35 6.12 0.17
CA ALA A 144 4.57 6.69 -1.15
C ALA A 144 3.38 7.53 -1.57
N VAL A 145 3.62 8.61 -2.30
CA VAL A 145 2.57 9.34 -3.00
C VAL A 145 2.77 9.07 -4.48
N ARG A 146 1.88 8.27 -5.07
CA ARG A 146 1.85 8.04 -6.51
C ARG A 146 1.19 9.23 -7.19
N VAL A 147 1.87 9.80 -8.17
CA VAL A 147 1.41 10.97 -8.92
C VAL A 147 1.50 10.66 -10.41
N ARG A 148 0.46 11.02 -11.18
CA ARG A 148 0.45 10.88 -12.64
C ARG A 148 1.61 11.67 -13.27
N ALA A 149 2.20 11.15 -14.35
CA ALA A 149 3.46 11.64 -14.91
C ALA A 149 3.44 13.14 -15.25
N ASP A 150 2.40 13.62 -15.91
CA ASP A 150 2.26 15.02 -16.30
C ASP A 150 2.26 15.98 -15.10
N VAL A 151 1.55 15.63 -14.02
CA VAL A 151 1.54 16.38 -12.76
C VAL A 151 2.88 16.27 -12.06
N GLY A 152 3.42 15.05 -11.97
CA GLY A 152 4.68 14.76 -11.31
C GLY A 152 5.86 15.53 -11.91
N GLU A 153 5.95 15.63 -13.24
CA GLU A 153 6.99 16.41 -13.91
C GLU A 153 6.99 17.89 -13.50
N ARG A 154 5.80 18.48 -13.29
CA ARG A 154 5.66 19.87 -12.84
C ARG A 154 5.98 20.01 -11.36
N VAL A 155 5.52 19.07 -10.53
CA VAL A 155 5.80 19.04 -9.09
C VAL A 155 7.31 18.89 -8.82
N ILE A 156 8.03 18.06 -9.58
CA ILE A 156 9.49 17.97 -9.48
C ILE A 156 10.14 19.33 -9.74
N LYS A 157 9.74 20.02 -10.82
CA LYS A 157 10.28 21.35 -11.16
C LYS A 157 9.99 22.38 -10.07
N ARG A 158 8.81 22.32 -9.47
CA ARG A 158 8.38 23.23 -8.40
C ARG A 158 9.13 22.99 -7.09
N LEU A 159 9.29 21.73 -6.68
CA LEU A 159 9.98 21.39 -5.43
C LEU A 159 11.49 21.59 -5.54
N GLY A 160 12.09 21.33 -6.71
CA GLY A 160 13.54 21.45 -6.92
C GLY A 160 14.32 20.69 -5.84
N ASP A 161 15.30 21.35 -5.23
CA ASP A 161 16.18 20.76 -4.22
C ASP A 161 15.49 20.41 -2.89
N THR A 162 14.26 20.91 -2.66
CA THR A 162 13.46 20.55 -1.47
C THR A 162 12.76 19.20 -1.60
N SER A 163 12.80 18.58 -2.78
CA SER A 163 12.28 17.23 -2.98
C SER A 163 13.18 16.18 -2.32
N GLY A 164 12.55 15.25 -1.61
CA GLY A 164 13.12 13.95 -1.22
C GLY A 164 13.36 13.04 -2.42
N ALA A 165 13.57 11.75 -2.14
CA ALA A 165 13.76 10.75 -3.18
C ALA A 165 12.49 10.57 -4.03
N VAL A 166 12.68 10.44 -5.34
CA VAL A 166 11.58 10.29 -6.30
C VAL A 166 11.89 9.17 -7.28
N ILE A 167 10.99 8.21 -7.34
CA ILE A 167 11.02 7.12 -8.32
C ILE A 167 10.15 7.55 -9.50
N GLN A 168 10.66 7.42 -10.73
CA GLN A 168 9.84 7.48 -11.93
C GLN A 168 9.59 6.07 -12.44
N ASP A 169 8.32 5.79 -12.70
CA ASP A 169 7.83 4.63 -13.40
C ASP A 169 7.25 5.07 -14.75
N SER A 170 8.04 4.88 -15.81
CA SER A 170 7.61 5.20 -17.17
C SER A 170 6.59 4.21 -17.73
N TYR A 171 6.41 3.03 -17.12
CA TYR A 171 5.38 2.08 -17.52
C TYR A 171 4.01 2.48 -16.96
N GLY A 172 3.97 2.76 -15.65
CA GLY A 172 2.76 3.22 -14.97
C GLY A 172 2.42 4.69 -15.21
N SER A 173 3.21 5.40 -16.03
CA SER A 173 3.15 6.85 -16.26
C SER A 173 2.98 7.60 -14.94
N ALA A 174 3.88 7.33 -13.99
CA ALA A 174 3.78 7.84 -12.64
C ALA A 174 5.13 8.16 -12.01
N PHE A 175 5.06 9.02 -10.98
CA PHE A 175 6.14 9.27 -10.04
C PHE A 175 5.71 8.82 -8.65
N TYR A 176 6.67 8.41 -7.83
CA TYR A 176 6.46 8.06 -6.44
C TYR A 176 7.39 8.90 -5.59
N TRP A 177 6.81 9.80 -4.80
CA TRP A 177 7.51 10.47 -3.72
C TRP A 177 7.44 9.63 -2.46
N LEU A 178 8.55 9.56 -1.74
CA LEU A 178 8.56 8.94 -0.42
C LEU A 178 8.30 10.02 0.64
N VAL A 179 7.36 9.77 1.54
CA VAL A 179 7.00 10.67 2.65
C VAL A 179 6.99 9.89 3.96
N THR A 180 6.96 10.61 5.08
CA THR A 180 6.80 9.99 6.40
C THR A 180 5.52 9.14 6.44
N PRO A 181 5.56 7.93 7.04
CA PRO A 181 4.35 7.12 7.21
C PRO A 181 3.20 7.90 7.87
N GLY A 182 1.98 7.74 7.34
CA GLY A 182 0.76 8.40 7.78
C GLY A 182 0.60 9.85 7.35
N ALA A 183 1.64 10.49 6.80
CA ALA A 183 1.61 11.93 6.52
C ALA A 183 0.69 12.33 5.36
N ALA A 184 0.28 11.36 4.53
CA ALA A 184 -0.60 11.56 3.38
C ALA A 184 -2.01 10.94 3.55
N ASP A 185 -2.32 10.36 4.71
CA ASP A 185 -3.57 9.61 4.93
C ASP A 185 -4.83 10.47 4.76
N ALA A 186 -4.75 11.74 5.16
CA ALA A 186 -5.86 12.69 5.11
C ALA A 186 -5.92 13.50 3.80
N TRP A 187 -5.08 13.19 2.80
CA TRP A 187 -5.03 13.97 1.57
C TRP A 187 -6.24 13.69 0.69
N ASP A 188 -6.93 14.75 0.29
CA ASP A 188 -8.08 14.69 -0.59
C ASP A 188 -7.72 15.29 -1.95
N PHE A 189 -7.13 14.46 -2.81
CA PHE A 189 -6.83 14.80 -4.19
C PHE A 189 -7.59 13.88 -5.15
N PRO A 190 -7.82 14.30 -6.40
CA PRO A 190 -8.41 13.43 -7.41
C PRO A 190 -7.58 12.13 -7.58
N SER A 191 -8.19 10.98 -7.29
CA SER A 191 -7.52 9.67 -7.29
C SER A 191 -6.93 9.25 -8.65
N LYS A 192 -7.38 9.87 -9.75
CA LYS A 192 -6.80 9.71 -11.09
C LYS A 192 -5.42 10.38 -11.25
N GLN A 193 -5.09 11.32 -10.37
CA GLN A 193 -3.88 12.13 -10.44
C GLN A 193 -2.93 11.85 -9.28
N VAL A 194 -3.46 11.69 -8.06
CA VAL A 194 -2.68 11.47 -6.85
C VAL A 194 -3.30 10.35 -6.02
N VAL A 195 -2.47 9.42 -5.57
CA VAL A 195 -2.87 8.31 -4.71
C VAL A 195 -1.84 8.15 -3.59
N PRO A 196 -2.20 8.45 -2.34
CA PRO A 196 -1.42 8.04 -1.17
C PRO A 196 -1.36 6.51 -1.09
N LEU A 197 -0.16 5.99 -0.88
CA LEU A 197 0.18 4.57 -0.79
C LEU A 197 0.86 4.34 0.55
N GLY A 198 0.06 3.98 1.55
CA GLY A 198 0.54 3.69 2.90
C GLY A 198 0.60 2.20 3.17
N VAL A 199 0.24 1.82 4.40
CA VAL A 199 0.25 0.42 4.84
C VAL A 199 -0.54 -0.48 3.85
N ALA A 200 -0.07 -1.71 3.65
CA ALA A 200 -0.58 -2.70 2.68
C ALA A 200 -0.22 -2.43 1.21
N THR A 201 0.53 -1.39 0.90
CA THR A 201 0.95 -1.09 -0.48
C THR A 201 2.43 -1.43 -0.70
N PHE A 202 2.79 -1.78 -1.93
CA PHE A 202 4.17 -2.06 -2.31
C PHE A 202 4.57 -1.13 -3.43
N VAL A 203 5.76 -0.54 -3.31
CA VAL A 203 6.36 0.25 -4.36
C VAL A 203 7.54 -0.51 -4.91
N ALA A 204 7.65 -0.53 -6.24
CA ALA A 204 8.83 -1.00 -6.92
C ALA A 204 9.95 0.03 -6.67
N VAL A 205 10.95 -0.36 -5.90
CA VAL A 205 12.09 0.49 -5.53
C VAL A 205 13.30 0.02 -6.32
N PRO A 206 13.85 0.85 -7.22
CA PRO A 206 15.06 0.51 -7.95
C PRO A 206 16.31 0.70 -7.07
N PRO A 207 17.43 0.04 -7.38
CA PRO A 207 18.71 0.30 -6.72
C PRO A 207 19.15 1.77 -6.87
N PRO A 208 19.89 2.37 -5.91
CA PRO A 208 20.30 3.78 -5.96
C PRO A 208 21.00 4.21 -7.26
N HIS A 209 21.71 3.29 -7.91
CA HIS A 209 22.44 3.56 -9.15
C HIS A 209 21.56 3.51 -10.42
N PHE A 210 20.28 3.16 -10.31
CA PHE A 210 19.33 3.21 -11.42
C PHE A 210 18.84 4.65 -11.62
N THR A 211 19.64 5.50 -12.25
CA THR A 211 19.33 6.92 -12.51
C THR A 211 19.20 7.24 -14.01
N ASP A 212 19.65 6.34 -14.87
CA ASP A 212 19.65 6.51 -16.32
C ASP A 212 18.23 6.57 -16.89
N ARG A 213 17.97 7.52 -17.81
CA ARG A 213 16.64 7.74 -18.42
C ARG A 213 16.16 6.59 -19.30
N SER A 214 17.06 5.74 -19.81
CA SER A 214 16.72 4.53 -20.57
C SER A 214 16.04 3.46 -19.70
N ARG A 215 16.20 3.52 -18.37
CA ARG A 215 15.56 2.59 -17.45
C ARG A 215 14.09 2.94 -17.27
N ARG A 216 13.26 1.89 -17.28
CA ARG A 216 11.81 2.02 -17.12
C ARG A 216 11.39 2.48 -15.73
N LEU A 217 12.13 2.00 -14.72
CA LEU A 217 11.99 2.39 -13.34
C LEU A 217 13.34 2.92 -12.85
N ARG A 218 13.36 4.17 -12.38
CA ARG A 218 14.59 4.85 -12.00
C ARG A 218 14.37 5.87 -10.91
N TRP A 219 15.44 6.25 -10.23
CA TRP A 219 15.47 7.45 -9.43
C TRP A 219 15.61 8.69 -10.31
N VAL A 220 14.64 9.60 -10.22
CA VAL A 220 14.77 10.94 -10.80
C VAL A 220 15.40 11.89 -9.80
N VAL A 221 15.10 11.68 -8.51
CA VAL A 221 15.88 12.23 -7.40
C VAL A 221 16.38 11.03 -6.59
N PRO A 222 17.68 10.70 -6.63
CA PRO A 222 18.23 9.59 -5.86
C PRO A 222 18.11 9.83 -4.35
N PRO A 223 17.89 8.76 -3.56
CA PRO A 223 17.90 8.85 -2.12
C PRO A 223 19.30 9.23 -1.64
N ALA A 224 19.36 10.18 -0.72
CA ALA A 224 20.56 10.52 0.03
C ALA A 224 20.28 10.38 1.54
N VAL A 225 21.32 10.17 2.34
CA VAL A 225 21.21 10.02 3.81
C VAL A 225 20.43 11.18 4.44
N THR A 226 20.61 12.40 3.93
CA THR A 226 19.92 13.61 4.41
C THR A 226 18.63 13.93 3.68
N ARG A 227 18.28 13.20 2.62
CA ARG A 227 17.21 13.55 1.66
C ARG A 227 16.53 12.31 1.10
N CYS A 228 16.07 11.43 1.97
CA CYS A 228 15.31 10.24 1.58
C CYS A 228 13.82 10.57 1.43
N LEU A 229 13.23 11.25 2.42
CA LEU A 229 11.81 11.59 2.45
C LEU A 229 11.58 13.04 2.04
N THR A 230 10.49 13.29 1.31
CA THR A 230 9.99 14.63 1.03
C THR A 230 9.13 15.09 2.20
N ASN A 231 9.26 16.37 2.57
CA ASN A 231 8.35 16.99 3.52
C ASN A 231 6.92 16.98 2.95
N ALA A 232 6.00 16.33 3.66
CA ALA A 232 4.63 16.11 3.20
C ALA A 232 3.87 17.44 2.96
N THR A 233 4.06 18.46 3.80
CA THR A 233 3.42 19.76 3.63
C THR A 233 3.89 20.46 2.35
N LEU A 234 5.19 20.42 2.05
CA LEU A 234 5.73 20.99 0.82
C LEU A 234 5.20 20.25 -0.41
N LEU A 235 5.18 18.92 -0.37
CA LEU A 235 4.64 18.10 -1.46
C LEU A 235 3.15 18.37 -1.69
N HIS A 236 2.34 18.41 -0.62
CA HIS A 236 0.91 18.72 -0.71
C HIS A 236 0.68 20.08 -1.36
N GLY A 237 1.38 21.12 -0.91
CA GLY A 237 1.26 22.47 -1.48
C GLY A 237 1.65 22.51 -2.97
N ALA A 238 2.70 21.78 -3.35
CA ALA A 238 3.11 21.67 -4.74
C ALA A 238 2.07 20.93 -5.60
N LEU A 239 1.50 19.83 -5.10
CA LEU A 239 0.46 19.08 -5.79
C LEU A 239 -0.81 19.91 -5.98
N ALA A 240 -1.29 20.58 -4.92
CA ALA A 240 -2.47 21.44 -4.99
C ALA A 240 -2.29 22.54 -6.05
N ALA A 241 -1.12 23.19 -6.09
CA ALA A 241 -0.84 24.22 -7.08
C ALA A 241 -0.84 23.69 -8.53
N GLU A 242 -0.34 22.48 -8.77
CA GLU A 242 -0.20 21.93 -10.13
C GLU A 242 -1.44 21.21 -10.66
N ILE A 243 -2.32 20.73 -9.77
CA ILE A 243 -3.58 20.11 -10.13
C ILE A 243 -4.60 21.17 -10.55
N SER A 244 -4.66 22.31 -9.84
CA SER A 244 -5.58 23.41 -10.16
C SER A 244 -5.30 24.10 -11.50
N VAL A 245 -4.15 23.85 -12.14
CA VAL A 245 -3.82 24.36 -13.48
C VAL A 245 -4.35 23.44 -14.59
N THR A 246 -4.80 22.23 -14.26
CA THR A 246 -5.19 21.18 -15.23
C THR A 246 -6.72 21.02 -15.35
N GLU A 247 -7.51 21.79 -14.59
CA GLU A 247 -8.97 21.93 -14.78
C GLU A 247 -9.29 23.08 -15.74
#